data_AF-A0A922J8K4-F1
#
_entry.id   AF-A0A922J8K4-F1
#
_cell.length_a   1.000
_cell.length_b   1.000
_cell.length_c   1.000
_cell.angle_alpha   90.00
_cell.angle_beta   90.00
_cell.angle_gamma   90.00
#
_symmetry.space_group_name_H-M   'P 1'
#
loop_
_entity.id
_entity.type
_entity.pdbx_description
1 polymer ?
#
loop_
_entity_poly.entity_id
_entity_poly.type
_entity_poly.pdbx_seq_one_letter_code
_entity_poly.pdbx_strand_id
1 'polypeptide(L)'
;MKKVSAWRRSIGDTMSGSRQRLRLMRPILTWTIVLVSFASIFLFGVYIHPPRSSIACSVFSSGGCAVPEQHPSQELSDDQIAARVVLKEILKIPPIQSKNPKIAFMFLASGSLPLEEIWDNFFRGHEGRFSVYVHSSNEQPVHVSPYFKGRDIRREKVVWGEISMVDAEKRLLANALLDPDNQQFVLLSESCIPLHGFQYVYHYLIYTNVSFIDSILDPGPAGVGRYSERMFPEVKIDDFRKASQWFSLKRQHAVMVISDSFYYRKFSLYCRPNMDGEHCYSDENYLATLFHMLILLAFQIGL
;
A
#
# COMPACT_ATOMS: atom_id res chain seq x y z
N MET A 1 65.76 12.77 -53.23
CA MET A 1 65.94 13.10 -54.66
C MET A 1 65.70 11.84 -55.50
N LYS A 2 64.75 11.91 -56.46
CA LYS A 2 64.59 11.11 -57.71
C LYS A 2 64.75 9.57 -57.62
N LYS A 3 63.84 8.73 -58.12
CA LYS A 3 63.32 8.71 -59.51
C LYS A 3 62.16 7.71 -59.65
N VAL A 4 61.30 8.02 -60.62
CA VAL A 4 60.21 7.22 -61.19
C VAL A 4 60.73 6.03 -62.00
N SER A 5 60.01 4.91 -62.04
CA SER A 5 59.83 4.12 -63.27
C SER A 5 58.47 3.41 -63.27
N ALA A 6 57.79 3.50 -64.42
CA ALA A 6 56.53 2.85 -64.72
C ALA A 6 56.80 1.66 -65.65
N TRP A 7 55.96 0.62 -65.59
CA TRP A 7 55.85 -0.40 -66.64
C TRP A 7 54.38 -0.76 -66.95
N ARG A 8 54.17 -1.09 -68.23
CA ARG A 8 52.95 -1.11 -69.05
C ARG A 8 51.92 -2.22 -68.78
N ARG A 9 50.65 -1.85 -69.04
CA ARG A 9 49.61 -2.49 -69.90
C ARG A 9 49.74 -3.98 -70.27
N SER A 10 48.64 -4.72 -70.10
CA SER A 10 48.02 -5.43 -71.24
C SER A 10 46.50 -5.50 -71.14
N ILE A 11 45.88 -5.23 -72.28
CA ILE A 11 44.46 -5.35 -72.62
C ILE A 11 44.16 -6.83 -72.93
N GLY A 12 42.95 -7.28 -72.59
CA GLY A 12 42.38 -8.52 -73.06
C GLY A 12 40.86 -8.39 -73.11
N ASP A 13 40.33 -8.06 -74.29
CA ASP A 13 38.91 -8.12 -74.63
C ASP A 13 38.39 -9.57 -74.54
N THR A 14 37.10 -9.77 -74.23
CA THR A 14 36.11 -10.37 -75.16
C THR A 14 34.77 -10.66 -74.46
N MET A 15 33.75 -9.97 -74.98
CA MET A 15 32.30 -10.21 -75.12
C MET A 15 31.56 -11.38 -74.43
N SER A 16 30.39 -10.98 -73.88
CA SER A 16 29.03 -11.52 -74.12
C SER A 16 28.72 -12.98 -73.73
N GLY A 17 28.04 -13.13 -72.59
CA GLY A 17 27.41 -14.38 -72.16
C GLY A 17 26.15 -14.18 -71.31
N SER A 18 25.00 -14.20 -72.00
CA SER A 18 23.73 -14.77 -71.52
C SER A 18 22.85 -13.98 -70.52
N ARG A 19 21.77 -13.43 -71.09
CA ARG A 19 20.52 -12.98 -70.46
C ARG A 19 19.72 -14.13 -69.79
N GLN A 20 20.37 -15.18 -69.26
CA GLN A 20 19.70 -16.39 -68.72
C GLN A 20 19.51 -16.38 -67.19
N ARG A 21 20.26 -15.61 -66.41
CA ARG A 21 20.12 -15.61 -64.93
C ARG A 21 18.86 -14.93 -64.39
N LEU A 22 18.24 -14.01 -65.14
CA LEU A 22 17.08 -13.24 -64.67
C LEU A 22 15.73 -13.99 -64.75
N ARG A 23 15.64 -15.13 -65.44
CA ARG A 23 14.38 -15.90 -65.54
C ARG A 23 14.19 -16.96 -64.46
N LEU A 24 15.27 -17.43 -63.81
CA LEU A 24 15.19 -18.50 -62.79
C LEU A 24 15.02 -17.96 -61.36
N MET A 25 15.33 -16.69 -61.11
CA MET A 25 15.25 -16.05 -59.79
C MET A 25 13.87 -15.47 -59.45
N ARG A 26 13.01 -15.22 -60.46
CA ARG A 26 11.64 -14.72 -60.24
C ARG A 26 10.78 -15.62 -59.36
N PRO A 27 10.65 -16.93 -59.61
CA PRO A 27 9.83 -17.79 -58.75
C PRO A 27 10.38 -17.88 -57.33
N ILE A 28 11.69 -17.99 -57.16
CA ILE A 28 12.35 -18.11 -55.83
C ILE A 28 12.15 -16.83 -55.00
N LEU A 29 12.27 -15.65 -55.63
CA LEU A 29 12.02 -14.38 -54.95
C LEU A 29 10.53 -14.21 -54.60
N THR A 30 9.61 -14.63 -55.47
CA THR A 30 8.17 -14.59 -55.14
C THR A 30 7.80 -15.57 -54.03
N TRP A 31 8.36 -16.77 -54.00
CA TRP A 31 8.10 -17.76 -52.95
C TRP A 31 8.66 -17.32 -51.60
N THR A 32 9.83 -16.68 -51.58
CA THR A 32 10.40 -16.11 -50.35
C THR A 32 9.58 -14.95 -49.82
N ILE A 33 9.10 -14.03 -50.68
CA ILE A 33 8.22 -12.93 -50.25
C ILE A 33 6.88 -13.47 -49.71
N VAL A 34 6.29 -14.48 -50.35
CA VAL A 34 5.05 -15.11 -49.90
C VAL A 34 5.25 -15.82 -48.55
N LEU A 35 6.35 -16.55 -48.37
CA LEU A 35 6.68 -17.23 -47.11
C LEU A 35 6.90 -16.24 -45.97
N VAL A 36 7.64 -15.16 -46.21
CA VAL A 36 7.88 -14.11 -45.20
C VAL A 36 6.57 -13.39 -44.84
N SER A 37 5.71 -13.12 -45.83
CA SER A 37 4.40 -12.51 -45.59
C SER A 37 3.49 -13.43 -44.77
N PHE A 38 3.46 -14.72 -45.09
CA PHE A 38 2.68 -15.71 -44.32
C PHE A 38 3.20 -15.86 -42.89
N ALA A 39 4.52 -15.92 -42.70
CA ALA A 39 5.14 -15.96 -41.37
C ALA A 39 4.82 -14.69 -40.56
N SER A 40 4.84 -13.52 -41.20
CA SER A 40 4.54 -12.24 -40.54
C SER A 40 3.07 -12.16 -40.11
N ILE A 41 2.13 -12.60 -40.96
CA ILE A 41 0.70 -12.65 -40.63
C ILE A 41 0.44 -13.67 -39.52
N PHE A 42 1.11 -14.82 -39.54
CA PHE A 42 1.00 -15.82 -38.48
C PHE A 42 1.50 -15.28 -37.13
N LEU A 43 2.67 -14.63 -37.11
CA LEU A 43 3.22 -14.01 -35.90
C LEU A 43 2.30 -12.89 -35.38
N PHE A 44 1.74 -12.07 -36.27
CA PHE A 44 0.79 -11.02 -35.88
C PHE A 44 -0.53 -11.61 -35.36
N GLY A 45 -0.99 -12.72 -35.94
CA GLY A 45 -2.15 -13.47 -35.47
C GLY A 45 -1.96 -14.07 -34.07
N VAL A 46 -0.78 -14.66 -33.80
CA VAL A 46 -0.42 -15.16 -32.45
C VAL A 46 -0.28 -14.01 -31.45
N TYR A 47 0.18 -12.84 -31.89
CA TYR A 47 0.28 -11.65 -31.05
C TYR A 47 -1.09 -11.06 -30.66
N ILE A 48 -2.04 -11.01 -31.60
CA ILE A 48 -3.40 -10.48 -31.35
C ILE A 48 -4.30 -11.50 -30.65
N HIS A 49 -4.12 -12.79 -30.95
CA HIS A 49 -4.90 -13.88 -30.37
C HIS A 49 -3.98 -14.91 -29.70
N PRO A 50 -3.49 -14.64 -28.48
CA PRO A 50 -2.70 -15.62 -27.76
C PRO A 50 -3.54 -16.88 -27.51
N PRO A 51 -3.00 -18.07 -27.79
CA PRO A 51 -3.77 -19.31 -27.68
C PRO A 51 -4.18 -19.57 -26.23
N ARG A 52 -5.48 -19.80 -26.01
CA ARG A 52 -6.07 -20.06 -24.68
C ARG A 52 -6.00 -21.53 -24.23
N SER A 53 -5.34 -22.41 -24.97
CA SER A 53 -5.25 -23.85 -24.65
C SER A 53 -3.82 -24.27 -24.29
N SER A 54 -3.70 -25.13 -23.26
CA SER A 54 -2.40 -25.42 -22.60
C SER A 54 -1.36 -26.09 -23.51
N ILE A 55 -1.81 -26.80 -24.55
CA ILE A 55 -0.93 -27.54 -25.48
C ILE A 55 -0.20 -26.59 -26.44
N ALA A 56 -0.78 -25.43 -26.76
CA ALA A 56 -0.15 -24.46 -27.64
C ALA A 56 0.90 -23.59 -26.91
N CYS A 57 0.78 -23.40 -25.59
CA CYS A 57 1.72 -22.62 -24.77
C CYS A 57 3.10 -23.31 -24.66
N SER A 58 3.12 -24.64 -24.61
CA SER A 58 4.36 -25.43 -24.45
C SER A 58 5.26 -25.46 -25.69
N VAL A 59 4.74 -25.10 -26.88
CA VAL A 59 5.49 -25.19 -28.14
C VAL A 59 6.24 -23.89 -28.46
N PHE A 60 5.81 -22.74 -27.92
CA PHE A 60 6.30 -21.41 -28.33
C PHE A 60 6.99 -20.58 -27.24
N SER A 61 7.10 -21.06 -25.99
CA SER A 61 7.73 -20.29 -24.90
C SER A 61 8.82 -21.10 -24.18
N SER A 62 10.07 -20.62 -24.23
CA SER A 62 11.20 -21.15 -23.46
C SER A 62 11.21 -20.67 -21.99
N GLY A 63 10.39 -19.66 -21.66
CA GLY A 63 10.04 -19.30 -20.29
C GLY A 63 8.74 -19.99 -19.92
N GLY A 64 8.80 -20.99 -19.05
CA GLY A 64 7.69 -21.89 -18.73
C GLY A 64 6.39 -21.16 -18.39
N CYS A 65 5.28 -21.65 -18.94
CA CYS A 65 3.95 -21.25 -18.49
C CYS A 65 3.75 -21.86 -17.09
N ALA A 66 4.03 -21.10 -16.03
CA ALA A 66 3.72 -21.51 -14.67
C ALA A 66 2.19 -21.60 -14.55
N VAL A 67 1.68 -22.83 -14.44
CA VAL A 67 0.33 -23.07 -13.94
C VAL A 67 0.33 -22.48 -12.53
N PRO A 68 -0.58 -21.55 -12.17
CA PRO A 68 -0.72 -21.17 -10.77
C PRO A 68 -1.01 -22.46 -10.02
N GLU A 69 -0.12 -22.88 -9.11
CA GLU A 69 -0.44 -23.97 -8.20
C GLU A 69 -1.79 -23.61 -7.56
N GLN A 70 -2.82 -24.40 -7.87
CA GLN A 70 -4.06 -24.36 -7.11
C GLN A 70 -3.71 -24.93 -5.74
N HIS A 71 -3.14 -24.08 -4.88
CA HIS A 71 -3.10 -24.35 -3.46
C HIS A 71 -4.54 -24.64 -3.04
N PRO A 72 -4.80 -25.77 -2.33
CA PRO A 72 -6.12 -26.04 -1.78
C PRO A 72 -6.61 -24.77 -1.08
N SER A 73 -7.85 -24.37 -1.34
CA SER A 73 -8.47 -23.23 -0.64
C SER A 73 -8.35 -23.51 0.84
N GLN A 74 -7.40 -22.84 1.49
CA GLN A 74 -7.08 -23.09 2.87
C GLN A 74 -8.33 -22.80 3.71
N GLU A 75 -8.77 -23.80 4.47
CA GLU A 75 -9.90 -23.66 5.37
C GLU A 75 -9.54 -22.64 6.47
N LEU A 76 -10.41 -21.65 6.66
CA LEU A 76 -10.19 -20.58 7.63
C LEU A 76 -10.44 -21.11 9.04
N SER A 77 -9.67 -20.65 10.03
CA SER A 77 -9.96 -20.94 11.43
C SER A 77 -11.21 -20.22 11.91
N ASP A 78 -11.86 -20.75 12.96
CA ASP A 78 -13.04 -20.13 13.58
C ASP A 78 -12.78 -18.68 14.00
N ASP A 79 -11.61 -18.41 14.59
CA ASP A 79 -11.19 -17.06 14.99
C ASP A 79 -11.06 -16.12 13.78
N GLN A 80 -10.52 -16.62 12.66
CA GLN A 80 -10.38 -15.85 11.43
C GLN A 80 -11.75 -15.56 10.79
N ILE A 81 -12.66 -16.54 10.82
CA ILE A 81 -14.04 -16.37 10.37
C ILE A 81 -14.73 -15.31 11.23
N ALA A 82 -14.62 -15.40 12.56
CA ALA A 82 -15.21 -14.43 13.48
C ALA A 82 -14.69 -13.00 13.23
N ALA A 83 -13.36 -12.83 13.09
CA ALA A 83 -12.75 -11.54 12.78
C ALA A 83 -13.30 -10.95 11.47
N ARG A 84 -13.37 -11.76 10.41
CA ARG A 84 -13.91 -11.33 9.10
C ARG A 84 -15.39 -10.95 9.19
N VAL A 85 -16.19 -11.70 9.93
CA VAL A 85 -17.62 -11.40 10.13
C VAL A 85 -17.78 -10.06 10.86
N VAL A 86 -17.06 -9.84 11.96
CA VAL A 86 -17.13 -8.56 12.71
C VAL A 86 -16.77 -7.38 11.81
N LEU A 87 -15.63 -7.46 11.11
CA LEU A 87 -15.17 -6.38 10.25
C LEU A 87 -16.14 -6.12 9.08
N LYS A 88 -16.67 -7.19 8.47
CA LYS A 88 -17.66 -7.10 7.40
C LYS A 88 -18.97 -6.47 7.86
N GLU A 89 -19.47 -6.86 9.04
CA GLU A 89 -20.69 -6.26 9.58
C GLU A 89 -20.46 -4.79 9.93
N ILE A 90 -19.31 -4.43 10.50
CA ILE A 90 -18.97 -3.02 10.72
C ILE A 90 -18.98 -2.24 9.40
N LEU A 91 -18.43 -2.77 8.29
CA LEU A 91 -18.44 -2.13 6.97
C LEU A 91 -19.85 -1.87 6.41
N LYS A 92 -20.82 -2.71 6.75
CA LYS A 92 -22.21 -2.56 6.30
C LYS A 92 -23.03 -1.60 7.17
N ILE A 93 -22.57 -1.27 8.38
CA ILE A 93 -23.28 -0.34 9.26
C ILE A 93 -23.35 1.04 8.58
N PRO A 94 -24.54 1.64 8.44
CA PRO A 94 -24.66 2.98 7.89
C PRO A 94 -23.90 3.98 8.78
N PRO A 95 -23.18 4.96 8.20
CA PRO A 95 -22.44 5.95 8.98
C PRO A 95 -23.35 6.70 9.95
N ILE A 96 -22.92 6.81 11.22
CA ILE A 96 -23.64 7.57 12.24
C ILE A 96 -23.58 9.05 11.85
N GLN A 97 -24.73 9.66 11.60
CA GLN A 97 -24.81 11.09 11.32
C GLN A 97 -24.88 11.86 12.63
N SER A 98 -23.85 12.65 12.93
CA SER A 98 -23.89 13.65 14.00
C SER A 98 -24.48 14.96 13.46
N LYS A 99 -25.27 15.63 14.30
CA LYS A 99 -25.76 17.00 14.02
C LYS A 99 -24.65 18.04 14.13
N ASN A 100 -23.60 17.74 14.90
CA ASN A 100 -22.46 18.63 15.17
C ASN A 100 -21.16 17.83 15.02
N PRO A 101 -20.78 17.41 13.80
CA PRO A 101 -19.63 16.53 13.61
C PRO A 101 -18.33 17.20 14.08
N LYS A 102 -17.48 16.43 14.75
CA LYS A 102 -16.19 16.88 15.30
C LYS A 102 -15.04 16.08 14.72
N ILE A 103 -13.87 16.71 14.75
CA ILE A 103 -12.58 16.04 14.55
C ILE A 103 -11.95 15.77 15.91
N ALA A 104 -11.62 14.51 16.20
CA ALA A 104 -10.80 14.12 17.32
C ALA A 104 -9.31 14.28 16.94
N PHE A 105 -8.63 15.25 17.54
CA PHE A 105 -7.19 15.40 17.46
C PHE A 105 -6.55 14.61 18.60
N MET A 106 -5.83 13.55 18.24
CA MET A 106 -5.24 12.59 19.16
C MET A 106 -3.72 12.75 19.14
N PHE A 107 -3.15 13.22 20.24
CA PHE A 107 -1.73 13.44 20.40
C PHE A 107 -1.10 12.25 21.12
N LEU A 108 -0.21 11.54 20.44
CA LEU A 108 0.65 10.52 21.02
C LEU A 108 2.03 11.15 21.23
N ALA A 109 2.38 11.44 22.48
CA ALA A 109 3.60 12.14 22.84
C ALA A 109 4.47 11.31 23.78
N SER A 110 5.78 11.55 23.75
CA SER A 110 6.68 11.01 24.76
C SER A 110 6.55 11.74 26.11
N GLY A 111 6.20 13.04 26.06
CA GLY A 111 6.18 13.92 27.23
C GLY A 111 5.31 15.16 27.01
N SER A 112 5.87 16.33 27.34
CA SER A 112 5.26 17.64 27.05
C SER A 112 4.97 17.87 25.56
N LEU A 113 4.03 18.79 25.28
CA LEU A 113 3.67 19.25 23.94
C LEU A 113 4.30 20.64 23.69
N PRO A 114 5.54 20.72 23.17
CA PRO A 114 6.23 22.01 23.02
C PRO A 114 5.55 22.94 22.00
N LEU A 115 4.74 22.38 21.10
CA LEU A 115 4.03 23.12 20.05
C LEU A 115 2.57 23.42 20.43
N GLU A 116 2.21 23.28 21.71
CA GLU A 116 0.85 23.52 22.21
C GLU A 116 0.32 24.91 21.84
N GLU A 117 1.16 25.94 21.82
CA GLU A 117 0.77 27.31 21.43
C GLU A 117 0.32 27.42 19.96
N ILE A 118 0.95 26.65 19.05
CA ILE A 118 0.54 26.61 17.64
C ILE A 118 -0.87 25.99 17.54
N TRP A 119 -1.10 24.90 18.28
CA TRP A 119 -2.38 24.23 18.33
C TRP A 119 -3.46 25.08 19.02
N ASP A 120 -3.12 25.84 20.06
CA ASP A 120 -4.02 26.81 20.69
C ASP A 120 -4.53 27.83 19.68
N ASN A 121 -3.62 28.43 18.91
CA ASN A 121 -3.98 29.37 17.85
C ASN A 121 -4.82 28.71 16.75
N PHE A 122 -4.52 27.46 16.39
CA PHE A 122 -5.28 26.71 15.40
C PHE A 122 -6.71 26.40 15.84
N PHE A 123 -6.93 26.10 17.13
CA PHE A 123 -8.23 25.76 17.68
C PHE A 123 -9.10 26.97 18.06
N ARG A 124 -8.50 28.14 18.23
CA ARG A 124 -9.18 29.35 18.73
C ARG A 124 -10.41 29.72 17.91
N GLY A 125 -11.57 29.83 18.56
CA GLY A 125 -12.83 30.23 17.94
C GLY A 125 -13.55 29.11 17.17
N HIS A 126 -13.12 27.86 17.34
CA HIS A 126 -13.70 26.69 16.69
C HIS A 126 -14.26 25.65 17.68
N GLU A 127 -14.58 26.08 18.90
CA GLU A 127 -15.13 25.25 19.95
C GLU A 127 -16.39 24.51 19.48
N GLY A 128 -16.52 23.24 19.88
CA GLY A 128 -17.62 22.38 19.48
C GLY A 128 -17.46 21.69 18.11
N ARG A 129 -16.41 22.02 17.33
CA ARG A 129 -16.06 21.34 16.07
C ARG A 129 -14.87 20.38 16.19
N PHE A 130 -14.27 20.29 17.37
CA PHE A 130 -13.16 19.40 17.63
C PHE A 130 -13.18 18.89 19.07
N SER A 131 -12.40 17.85 19.30
CA SER A 131 -12.04 17.33 20.62
C SER A 131 -10.54 17.00 20.63
N VAL A 132 -9.91 17.07 21.80
CA VAL A 132 -8.48 16.83 21.98
C VAL A 132 -8.30 15.70 22.97
N TYR A 133 -7.37 14.79 22.66
CA TYR A 133 -6.96 13.68 23.52
C TYR A 133 -5.45 13.59 23.52
N VAL A 134 -4.84 13.42 24.69
CA VAL A 134 -3.38 13.35 24.83
C VAL A 134 -3.00 12.06 25.53
N HIS A 135 -2.13 11.28 24.92
CA HIS A 135 -1.44 10.16 25.56
C HIS A 135 0.04 10.50 25.66
N SER A 136 0.55 10.68 26.88
CA SER A 136 1.95 10.97 27.12
C SER A 136 2.64 9.80 27.81
N SER A 137 3.67 9.21 27.18
CA SER A 137 4.29 7.94 27.62
C SER A 137 5.10 8.08 28.91
N ASN A 138 5.98 9.08 29.00
CA ASN A 138 7.02 9.11 30.03
C ASN A 138 6.65 10.01 31.21
N GLU A 139 6.02 11.14 30.94
CA GLU A 139 5.71 12.18 31.93
C GLU A 139 4.28 12.67 31.78
N GLN A 140 3.71 13.23 32.86
CA GLN A 140 2.43 13.92 32.77
C GLN A 140 2.70 15.36 32.31
N PRO A 141 2.22 15.77 31.13
CA PRO A 141 2.42 17.13 30.65
C PRO A 141 1.65 18.14 31.51
N VAL A 142 2.22 19.33 31.66
CA VAL A 142 1.52 20.47 32.26
C VAL A 142 1.04 21.37 31.12
N HIS A 143 -0.26 21.39 30.91
CA HIS A 143 -0.89 22.15 29.82
C HIS A 143 -1.14 23.60 30.20
N VAL A 144 -0.75 24.52 29.32
CA VAL A 144 -0.96 25.97 29.47
C VAL A 144 -2.27 26.37 28.77
N SER A 145 -2.46 25.87 27.55
CA SER A 145 -3.64 26.08 26.73
C SER A 145 -4.89 25.48 27.39
N PRO A 146 -6.01 26.22 27.42
CA PRO A 146 -7.28 25.70 27.90
C PRO A 146 -7.80 24.52 27.08
N TYR A 147 -7.37 24.36 25.82
CA TYR A 147 -7.85 23.29 24.95
C TYR A 147 -7.26 21.92 25.34
N PHE A 148 -6.09 21.89 25.97
CA PHE A 148 -5.39 20.66 26.37
C PHE A 148 -5.59 20.30 27.85
N LYS A 149 -6.00 21.25 28.70
CA LYS A 149 -6.27 20.99 30.12
C LYS A 149 -7.34 19.90 30.32
N GLY A 150 -6.98 18.87 31.07
CA GLY A 150 -7.88 17.75 31.37
C GLY A 150 -8.19 16.84 30.17
N ARG A 151 -7.34 16.88 29.13
CA ARG A 151 -7.48 16.05 27.91
C ARG A 151 -6.56 14.83 27.90
N ASP A 152 -5.73 14.68 28.91
CA ASP A 152 -4.89 13.51 29.11
C ASP A 152 -5.73 12.26 29.34
N ILE A 153 -5.44 11.21 28.60
CA ILE A 153 -5.97 9.87 28.85
C ILE A 153 -5.02 9.09 29.76
N ARG A 154 -5.45 7.91 30.20
CA ARG A 154 -4.60 7.02 31.01
C ARG A 154 -3.27 6.76 30.30
N ARG A 155 -2.17 7.15 30.96
CA ARG A 155 -0.79 6.90 30.53
C ARG A 155 -0.43 5.42 30.64
N GLU A 156 0.24 4.92 29.61
CA GLU A 156 1.04 3.72 29.65
C GLU A 156 2.38 3.94 28.93
N LYS A 157 3.38 3.15 29.30
CA LYS A 157 4.71 3.26 28.69
C LYS A 157 4.66 2.74 27.26
N VAL A 158 5.21 3.53 26.35
CA VAL A 158 5.37 3.18 24.94
C VAL A 158 6.85 2.96 24.65
N VAL A 159 7.12 1.91 23.89
CA VAL A 159 8.45 1.58 23.36
C VAL A 159 8.37 1.65 21.84
N TRP A 160 9.32 2.36 21.23
CA TRP A 160 9.35 2.58 19.80
C TRP A 160 9.44 1.26 19.02
N GLY A 161 8.58 1.12 18.01
CA GLY A 161 8.53 -0.07 17.15
C GLY A 161 7.88 -1.31 17.77
N GLU A 162 7.57 -1.29 19.07
CA GLU A 162 6.85 -2.39 19.72
C GLU A 162 5.33 -2.20 19.66
N ILE A 163 4.58 -3.26 19.94
CA ILE A 163 3.11 -3.23 19.94
C ILE A 163 2.52 -2.19 20.91
N SER A 164 3.26 -1.80 21.95
CA SER A 164 2.85 -0.75 22.89
C SER A 164 2.55 0.59 22.21
N MET A 165 3.14 0.87 21.04
CA MET A 165 2.81 2.03 20.21
C MET A 165 1.37 1.94 19.70
N VAL A 166 1.02 0.80 19.09
CA VAL A 166 -0.34 0.50 18.60
C VAL A 166 -1.34 0.46 19.76
N ASP A 167 -0.95 0.00 20.94
CA ASP A 167 -1.81 0.02 22.13
C ASP A 167 -2.17 1.43 22.56
N ALA A 168 -1.22 2.37 22.51
CA ALA A 168 -1.48 3.77 22.80
C ALA A 168 -2.39 4.42 21.76
N GLU A 169 -2.21 4.10 20.47
CA GLU A 169 -3.11 4.53 19.39
C GLU A 169 -4.53 3.99 19.58
N LYS A 170 -4.69 2.70 19.85
CA LYS A 170 -5.99 2.07 20.15
C LYS A 170 -6.63 2.69 21.39
N ARG A 171 -5.86 3.06 22.41
CA ARG A 171 -6.35 3.72 23.62
C ARG A 171 -6.85 5.14 23.32
N LEU A 172 -6.13 5.90 22.51
CA LEU A 172 -6.57 7.22 22.01
C LEU A 172 -7.88 7.08 21.23
N LEU A 173 -7.96 6.15 20.28
CA LEU A 173 -9.16 5.87 19.50
C LEU A 173 -10.34 5.49 20.40
N ALA A 174 -10.14 4.60 21.38
CA ALA A 174 -11.19 4.16 22.28
C ALA A 174 -11.77 5.32 23.10
N ASN A 175 -10.91 6.19 23.65
CA ASN A 175 -11.36 7.37 24.39
C ASN A 175 -12.06 8.39 23.47
N ALA A 176 -11.54 8.58 22.26
CA ALA A 176 -12.14 9.48 21.28
C ALA A 176 -13.51 9.00 20.77
N LEU A 177 -13.70 7.68 20.66
CA LEU A 177 -14.96 7.08 20.19
C LEU A 177 -16.10 7.20 21.21
N LEU A 178 -15.81 7.50 22.48
CA LEU A 178 -16.83 7.76 23.50
C LEU A 178 -17.67 9.00 23.18
N ASP A 179 -17.12 9.99 22.48
CA ASP A 179 -17.92 11.10 21.96
C ASP A 179 -18.60 10.68 20.63
N PRO A 180 -19.94 10.60 20.57
CA PRO A 180 -20.66 10.24 19.35
C PRO A 180 -20.55 11.29 18.24
N ASP A 181 -20.17 12.52 18.57
CA ASP A 181 -19.98 13.58 17.59
C ASP A 181 -18.64 13.49 16.86
N ASN A 182 -17.65 12.78 17.39
CA ASN A 182 -16.39 12.56 16.71
C ASN A 182 -16.59 11.68 15.47
N GLN A 183 -16.44 12.28 14.29
CA GLN A 183 -16.61 11.62 12.98
C GLN A 183 -15.29 11.39 12.24
N GLN A 184 -14.25 12.17 12.57
CA GLN A 184 -12.90 11.99 12.06
C GLN A 184 -11.90 11.89 13.22
N PHE A 185 -10.88 11.04 13.07
CA PHE A 185 -9.87 10.74 14.08
C PHE A 185 -8.49 10.97 13.46
N VAL A 186 -7.72 11.93 13.97
CA VAL A 186 -6.40 12.31 13.44
C VAL A 186 -5.35 12.01 14.49
N LEU A 187 -4.37 11.17 14.14
CA LEU A 187 -3.23 10.86 15.01
C LEU A 187 -2.07 11.83 14.73
N LEU A 188 -1.47 12.37 15.78
CA LEU A 188 -0.40 13.38 15.73
C LEU A 188 0.66 13.09 16.80
N SER A 189 1.91 13.50 16.55
CA SER A 189 2.95 13.58 17.57
C SER A 189 3.04 14.96 18.21
N GLU A 190 3.88 15.08 19.23
CA GLU A 190 4.30 16.35 19.84
C GLU A 190 5.03 17.30 18.86
N SER A 191 5.52 16.79 17.73
CA SER A 191 6.26 17.56 16.72
C SER A 191 5.40 17.93 15.50
N CYS A 192 4.13 17.53 15.44
CA CYS A 192 3.25 17.86 14.33
C CYS A 192 2.76 19.32 14.39
N ILE A 193 2.65 19.95 13.22
CA ILE A 193 2.04 21.28 13.05
C ILE A 193 0.98 21.26 11.94
N PRO A 194 -0.10 22.04 12.07
CA PRO A 194 -1.05 22.24 10.98
C PRO A 194 -0.42 23.14 9.90
N LEU A 195 -0.57 22.76 8.63
CA LEU A 195 -0.10 23.55 7.48
C LEU A 195 -1.18 24.42 6.84
N HIS A 196 -2.44 24.18 7.20
CA HIS A 196 -3.60 24.93 6.73
C HIS A 196 -4.44 25.38 7.93
N GLY A 197 -5.27 26.41 7.74
CA GLY A 197 -6.18 26.89 8.79
C GLY A 197 -7.27 25.87 9.14
N PHE A 198 -7.81 25.95 10.36
CA PHE A 198 -8.78 24.99 10.88
C PHE A 198 -9.99 24.80 9.97
N GLN A 199 -10.57 25.88 9.45
CA GLN A 199 -11.75 25.79 8.59
C GLN A 199 -11.50 24.94 7.34
N TYR A 200 -10.31 25.03 6.74
CA TYR A 200 -9.93 24.22 5.60
C TYR A 200 -9.81 22.75 5.99
N VAL A 201 -9.03 22.45 7.03
CA VAL A 201 -8.82 21.09 7.54
C VAL A 201 -10.16 20.44 7.93
N TYR A 202 -11.00 21.20 8.63
CA TYR A 202 -12.32 20.75 9.07
C TYR A 202 -13.21 20.39 7.89
N HIS A 203 -13.34 21.29 6.91
CA HIS A 203 -14.15 20.99 5.72
C HIS A 203 -13.60 19.80 4.92
N TYR A 204 -12.28 19.73 4.73
CA TYR A 204 -11.66 18.66 3.97
C TYR A 204 -11.91 17.29 4.62
N LEU A 205 -11.69 17.19 5.93
CA LEU A 205 -11.78 15.91 6.65
C LEU A 205 -13.23 15.50 6.97
N ILE A 206 -14.10 16.44 7.35
CA ILE A 206 -15.49 16.10 7.67
C ILE A 206 -16.26 15.68 6.41
N TYR A 207 -16.07 16.38 5.28
CA TYR A 207 -16.86 16.14 4.07
C TYR A 207 -16.27 15.10 3.10
N THR A 208 -15.06 14.60 3.33
CA THR A 208 -14.58 13.43 2.60
C THR A 208 -15.38 12.17 2.99
N ASN A 209 -15.48 11.20 2.11
CA ASN A 209 -16.03 9.87 2.40
C ASN A 209 -14.95 8.81 2.62
N VAL A 210 -13.67 9.18 2.55
CA VAL A 210 -12.54 8.24 2.70
C VAL A 210 -11.79 8.47 4.02
N SER A 211 -10.97 7.49 4.37
CA SER A 211 -9.91 7.62 5.36
C SER A 211 -8.55 7.68 4.66
N PHE A 212 -7.58 8.27 5.35
CA PHE A 212 -6.24 8.47 4.85
C PHE A 212 -5.28 7.65 5.69
N ILE A 213 -4.67 6.66 5.05
CA ILE A 213 -3.61 5.83 5.60
C ILE A 213 -2.66 5.50 4.45
N ASP A 214 -1.36 5.51 4.72
CA ASP A 214 -0.38 5.04 3.76
C ASP A 214 -0.50 3.51 3.59
N SER A 215 -0.23 3.01 2.39
CA SER A 215 -0.23 1.57 2.12
C SER A 215 0.69 1.29 0.95
N ILE A 216 1.92 0.87 1.26
CA ILE A 216 2.99 0.67 0.30
C ILE A 216 3.37 -0.82 0.28
N LEU A 217 3.37 -1.42 -0.91
CA LEU A 217 4.05 -2.68 -1.15
C LEU A 217 5.51 -2.37 -1.49
N ASP A 218 6.39 -2.50 -0.48
CA ASP A 218 7.83 -2.28 -0.61
C ASP A 218 8.54 -3.64 -0.63
N PRO A 219 9.09 -4.09 -1.76
CA PRO A 219 9.78 -5.38 -1.86
C PRO A 219 11.16 -5.37 -1.17
N GLY A 220 11.62 -4.22 -0.68
CA GLY A 220 12.93 -4.08 -0.05
C GLY A 220 12.98 -4.54 1.42
N PRO A 221 14.17 -4.43 2.05
CA PRO A 221 14.39 -4.84 3.44
C PRO A 221 13.48 -4.11 4.45
N ALA A 222 13.14 -2.86 4.15
CA ALA A 222 12.29 -2.05 5.02
C ALA A 222 10.78 -2.29 4.82
N GLY A 223 10.39 -3.11 3.84
CA GLY A 223 9.02 -3.51 3.58
C GLY A 223 8.83 -4.99 3.84
N VAL A 224 8.70 -5.80 2.79
CA VAL A 224 8.54 -7.26 2.86
C VAL A 224 9.70 -7.93 3.60
N GLY A 225 10.91 -7.37 3.61
CA GLY A 225 12.00 -7.89 4.44
C GLY A 225 11.71 -7.92 5.95
N ARG A 226 10.73 -7.14 6.42
CA ARG A 226 10.28 -7.13 7.82
C ARG A 226 9.21 -8.19 8.12
N TYR A 227 8.72 -8.89 7.12
CA TYR A 227 7.67 -9.90 7.26
C TYR A 227 8.19 -11.16 7.98
N SER A 228 7.42 -11.67 8.94
CA SER A 228 7.68 -12.96 9.57
C SER A 228 6.74 -14.02 8.99
N GLU A 229 7.31 -15.14 8.54
CA GLU A 229 6.56 -16.30 8.05
C GLU A 229 5.55 -16.86 9.07
N ARG A 230 5.71 -16.55 10.35
CA ARG A 230 4.77 -16.95 11.42
C ARG A 230 3.42 -16.23 11.36
N MET A 231 3.32 -15.18 10.55
CA MET A 231 2.06 -14.50 10.26
C MET A 231 1.24 -15.22 9.18
N PHE A 232 1.86 -16.09 8.40
CA PHE A 232 1.17 -17.01 7.51
C PHE A 232 0.44 -18.10 8.33
N PRO A 233 -0.76 -18.54 7.94
CA PRO A 233 -1.53 -18.17 6.73
C PRO A 233 -2.43 -16.93 6.86
N GLU A 234 -2.59 -16.38 8.06
CA GLU A 234 -3.63 -15.39 8.34
C GLU A 234 -3.36 -14.04 7.69
N VAL A 235 -2.10 -13.63 7.65
CA VAL A 235 -1.61 -12.46 6.92
C VAL A 235 -0.61 -12.96 5.89
N LYS A 236 -0.99 -12.93 4.61
CA LYS A 236 -0.10 -13.36 3.54
C LYS A 236 0.96 -12.29 3.29
N ILE A 237 2.12 -12.72 2.80
CA ILE A 237 3.19 -11.81 2.39
C ILE A 237 2.70 -10.79 1.35
N ASP A 238 1.84 -11.21 0.42
CA ASP A 238 1.25 -10.34 -0.61
C ASP A 238 0.30 -9.30 -0.04
N ASP A 239 -0.27 -9.54 1.14
CA ASP A 239 -1.17 -8.62 1.83
C ASP A 239 -0.40 -7.65 2.76
N PHE A 240 0.83 -7.99 3.14
CA PHE A 240 1.65 -7.22 4.06
C PHE A 240 2.02 -5.85 3.46
N ARG A 241 1.73 -4.77 4.19
CA ARG A 241 1.98 -3.39 3.76
C ARG A 241 2.87 -2.66 4.75
N LYS A 242 3.65 -1.73 4.20
CA LYS A 242 4.41 -0.73 4.94
C LYS A 242 3.70 0.62 4.82
N ALA A 243 3.74 1.41 5.88
CA ALA A 243 3.14 2.72 5.96
C ALA A 243 3.91 3.62 6.93
N SER A 244 3.55 4.90 6.96
CA SER A 244 3.81 5.72 8.14
C SER A 244 2.83 5.38 9.26
N GLN A 245 3.19 5.69 10.49
CA GLN A 245 2.32 5.56 11.66
C GLN A 245 1.06 6.44 11.57
N TRP A 246 1.13 7.56 10.83
CA TRP A 246 0.15 8.63 10.89
C TRP A 246 -1.07 8.36 10.02
N PHE A 247 -2.25 8.67 10.54
CA PHE A 247 -3.51 8.45 9.82
C PHE A 247 -4.57 9.50 10.12
N SER A 248 -5.58 9.52 9.24
CA SER A 248 -6.88 10.13 9.52
C SER A 248 -8.01 9.16 9.19
N LEU A 249 -8.74 8.70 10.20
CA LEU A 249 -9.79 7.69 10.05
C LEU A 249 -11.18 8.27 10.19
N LYS A 250 -12.12 7.73 9.41
CA LYS A 250 -13.56 7.83 9.66
C LYS A 250 -13.92 7.03 10.89
N ARG A 251 -14.98 7.46 11.58
CA ARG A 251 -15.53 6.76 12.76
C ARG A 251 -15.69 5.26 12.57
N GLN A 252 -16.24 4.84 11.44
CA GLN A 252 -16.46 3.42 11.13
C GLN A 252 -15.15 2.62 11.07
N HIS A 253 -14.10 3.20 10.47
CA HIS A 253 -12.77 2.59 10.41
C HIS A 253 -12.06 2.61 11.78
N ALA A 254 -12.24 3.67 12.57
CA ALA A 254 -11.77 3.70 13.96
C ALA A 254 -12.39 2.57 14.80
N VAL A 255 -13.70 2.29 14.63
CA VAL A 255 -14.39 1.17 15.28
C VAL A 255 -13.81 -0.18 14.84
N MET A 256 -13.43 -0.35 13.57
CA MET A 256 -12.74 -1.56 13.11
C MET A 256 -11.39 -1.76 13.80
N VAL A 257 -10.59 -0.70 13.91
CA VAL A 257 -9.27 -0.78 14.56
C VAL A 257 -9.37 -1.21 16.02
N ILE A 258 -10.34 -0.68 16.77
CA ILE A 258 -10.51 -1.06 18.19
C ILE A 258 -11.14 -2.45 18.36
N SER A 259 -11.94 -2.91 17.41
CA SER A 259 -12.60 -4.22 17.47
C SER A 259 -11.72 -5.37 16.98
N ASP A 260 -10.72 -5.10 16.13
CA ASP A 260 -9.78 -6.13 15.72
C ASP A 260 -8.87 -6.54 16.89
N SER A 261 -8.95 -7.84 17.20
CA SER A 261 -8.07 -8.53 18.15
C SER A 261 -7.27 -9.64 17.48
N PHE A 262 -7.76 -10.16 16.34
CA PHE A 262 -7.19 -11.33 15.69
C PHE A 262 -5.93 -10.98 14.90
N TYR A 263 -6.04 -10.00 13.99
CA TYR A 263 -4.88 -9.58 13.21
C TYR A 263 -3.89 -8.82 14.09
N TYR A 264 -4.40 -7.92 14.95
CA TYR A 264 -3.62 -7.27 16.00
C TYR A 264 -2.71 -8.26 16.77
N ARG A 265 -3.24 -9.43 17.18
CA ARG A 265 -2.45 -10.44 17.91
C ARG A 265 -1.30 -11.00 17.08
N LYS A 266 -1.45 -11.14 15.75
CA LYS A 266 -0.37 -11.59 14.87
C LYS A 266 0.77 -10.58 14.84
N PHE A 267 0.46 -9.29 14.70
CA PHE A 267 1.45 -8.21 14.74
C PHE A 267 2.10 -8.09 16.12
N SER A 268 1.31 -8.20 17.20
CA SER A 268 1.81 -8.21 18.57
C SER A 268 2.87 -9.29 18.83
N LEU A 269 2.65 -10.49 18.28
CA LEU A 269 3.55 -11.63 18.49
C LEU A 269 4.76 -11.62 17.54
N TYR A 270 4.56 -11.22 16.29
CA TYR A 270 5.51 -11.50 15.20
C TYR A 270 6.00 -10.26 14.44
N CYS A 271 5.51 -9.06 14.75
CA CYS A 271 6.03 -7.82 14.20
C CYS A 271 6.60 -6.92 15.31
N ARG A 272 7.86 -7.17 15.66
CA ARG A 272 8.59 -6.42 16.69
C ARG A 272 10.08 -6.30 16.33
N PRO A 273 10.83 -5.39 16.98
CA PRO A 273 12.26 -5.27 16.75
C PRO A 273 12.99 -6.59 17.05
N ASN A 274 13.99 -6.93 16.24
CA ASN A 274 14.80 -8.16 16.37
C ASN A 274 13.99 -9.47 16.27
N MET A 275 12.88 -9.48 15.54
CA MET A 275 12.10 -10.69 15.28
C MET A 275 12.68 -11.47 14.11
N ASP A 276 12.98 -12.75 14.32
CA ASP A 276 13.55 -13.65 13.30
C ASP A 276 14.82 -13.08 12.60
N GLY A 277 15.57 -12.22 13.28
CA GLY A 277 16.79 -11.59 12.75
C GLY A 277 16.56 -10.25 12.03
N GLU A 278 15.30 -9.82 11.89
CA GLU A 278 14.90 -8.59 11.20
C GLU A 278 14.16 -7.63 12.15
N HIS A 279 13.99 -6.38 11.72
CA HIS A 279 13.23 -5.38 12.47
C HIS A 279 11.85 -5.17 11.86
N CYS A 280 10.80 -5.49 12.61
CA CYS A 280 9.43 -5.12 12.24
C CYS A 280 8.86 -4.11 13.24
N TYR A 281 8.07 -3.15 12.74
CA TYR A 281 7.49 -2.08 13.53
C TYR A 281 5.97 -2.13 13.38
N SER A 282 5.27 -2.55 14.43
CA SER A 282 3.83 -2.81 14.37
C SER A 282 3.03 -1.57 13.97
N ASP A 283 3.43 -0.39 14.43
CA ASP A 283 2.83 0.91 14.12
C ASP A 283 2.97 1.32 12.64
N GLU A 284 3.99 0.83 11.93
CA GLU A 284 4.20 1.08 10.50
C GLU A 284 3.60 0.02 9.57
N ASN A 285 3.14 -1.12 10.12
CA ASN A 285 2.75 -2.28 9.30
C ASN A 285 1.33 -2.79 9.57
N TYR A 286 0.86 -2.74 10.82
CA TYR A 286 -0.41 -3.37 11.23
C TYR A 286 -1.62 -2.74 10.53
N LEU A 287 -1.84 -1.44 10.71
CA LEU A 287 -3.05 -0.78 10.21
C LEU A 287 -3.10 -0.80 8.68
N ALA A 288 -1.98 -0.54 8.01
CA ALA A 288 -1.89 -0.59 6.55
C ALA A 288 -2.23 -1.97 6.00
N THR A 289 -1.71 -3.02 6.62
CA THR A 289 -2.00 -4.41 6.24
C THR A 289 -3.46 -4.77 6.52
N LEU A 290 -3.99 -4.40 7.69
CA LEU A 290 -5.39 -4.62 8.05
C LEU A 290 -6.33 -3.97 7.03
N PHE A 291 -6.14 -2.68 6.73
CA PHE A 291 -6.99 -1.97 5.76
C PHE A 291 -6.79 -2.48 4.33
N HIS A 292 -5.60 -2.92 3.94
CA HIS A 292 -5.39 -3.56 2.65
C HIS A 292 -6.22 -4.84 2.50
N MET A 293 -6.15 -5.73 3.49
CA MET A 293 -6.95 -6.96 3.51
C MET A 293 -8.46 -6.65 3.53
N LEU A 294 -8.88 -5.58 4.22
CA LEU A 294 -10.28 -5.14 4.25
C LEU A 294 -10.78 -4.66 2.89
N ILE A 295 -9.96 -3.92 2.14
CA ILE A 295 -10.31 -3.49 0.78
C ILE A 295 -10.55 -4.72 -0.11
N LEU A 296 -9.70 -5.73 -0.03
CA LEU A 296 -9.89 -6.99 -0.75
C LEU A 296 -11.19 -7.69 -0.33
N LEU A 297 -11.52 -7.70 0.97
CA LEU A 297 -12.78 -8.24 1.48
C LEU A 297 -13.99 -7.44 0.98
N ALA A 298 -13.92 -6.11 0.92
CA ALA A 298 -14.98 -5.25 0.41
C ALA A 298 -15.26 -5.52 -1.08
N PHE A 299 -14.21 -5.66 -1.90
CA PHE A 299 -14.34 -6.04 -3.31
C PHE A 299 -15.01 -7.40 -3.50
N GLN A 300 -14.70 -8.38 -2.64
CA GLN A 300 -15.33 -9.71 -2.70
C GLN A 300 -16.83 -9.70 -2.41
N ILE A 301 -17.34 -8.68 -1.72
CA ILE A 301 -18.74 -8.58 -1.29
C ILE A 301 -19.52 -7.48 -2.02
N GLY A 302 -18.90 -6.80 -3.00
CA GLY A 302 -19.54 -5.78 -3.83
C GLY A 302 -19.83 -4.47 -3.09
N LEU A 303 -19.01 -4.12 -2.09
CA LEU A 303 -19.02 -2.81 -1.42
C LEU A 303 -17.97 -1.87 -2.01
#